data_AF-A0A2W7S3B4-F1
#
_entry.id   AF-A0A2W7S3B4-F1
#
_cell.length_a   1.000
_cell.length_b   1.000
_cell.length_c   1.000
_cell.angle_alpha   90.00
_cell.angle_beta   90.00
_cell.angle_gamma   90.00
#
_symmetry.space_group_name_H-M   'P 1'
#
loop_
_entity.id
_entity.type
_entity.pdbx_description
1 polymer ?
#
loop_
_entity_poly.entity_id
_entity_poly.type
_entity_poly.pdbx_seq_one_letter_code
_entity_poly.pdbx_strand_id
1 'polypeptide(L)'
;MQNEHQLTEAESLQIITEMIGKVKSHFHESGSGAILWGSVIGFCSLMSFLQLYFHFSIGFDIWILSLVAIIPQLFIVWNNRRKRTIETYSEAAMNAVWSTFAIVLFGLILYLNLIGNISKQLMLNEQQLLLMKNTQTGELKEIVPFVLSSNSLFLLIYAFPTLATGFIRKFKPMILGGILCMLCFVASLFLNTTFDFLLQAIAVIVSWLIPGLILRNRYVKQQMGNV
;
A
#
# COMPACT_ATOMS: atom_id res chain seq x y z
N MET A 1 3.01 -5.15 -57.23
CA MET A 1 2.39 -6.03 -56.21
C MET A 1 3.53 -6.78 -55.56
N GLN A 2 3.89 -6.44 -54.32
CA GLN A 2 5.01 -7.07 -53.61
C GLN A 2 4.65 -8.52 -53.30
N ASN A 3 5.56 -9.45 -53.64
CA ASN A 3 5.43 -10.88 -53.34
C ASN A 3 5.20 -11.07 -51.84
N GLU A 4 4.07 -11.67 -51.48
CA GLU A 4 3.85 -12.23 -50.15
C GLU A 4 4.82 -13.39 -49.98
N HIS A 5 5.88 -13.17 -49.19
CA HIS A 5 6.81 -14.22 -48.81
C HIS A 5 6.03 -15.28 -48.04
N GLN A 6 5.80 -16.44 -48.65
CA GLN A 6 5.22 -17.58 -47.94
C GLN A 6 6.23 -18.02 -46.88
N LEU A 7 5.86 -17.84 -45.61
CA LEU A 7 6.68 -18.23 -44.47
C LEU A 7 6.83 -19.74 -44.47
N THR A 8 8.06 -20.21 -44.36
CA THR A 8 8.34 -21.64 -44.22
C THR A 8 7.80 -22.15 -42.88
N GLU A 9 7.42 -23.43 -42.75
CA GLU A 9 6.89 -23.98 -41.49
C GLU A 9 7.85 -23.75 -40.30
N ALA A 10 9.16 -23.87 -40.56
CA ALA A 10 10.21 -23.61 -39.57
C ALA A 10 10.25 -22.15 -39.11
N GLU A 11 10.12 -21.18 -40.03
CA GLU A 11 10.06 -19.75 -39.71
C GLU A 11 8.77 -19.41 -38.95
N SER A 12 7.64 -20.02 -39.33
CA SER A 12 6.36 -19.83 -38.64
C SER A 12 6.43 -20.32 -37.19
N LEU A 13 7.02 -21.51 -36.97
CA LEU A 13 7.26 -22.05 -35.63
C LEU A 13 8.26 -21.20 -34.83
N GLN A 14 9.29 -20.67 -35.49
CA GLN A 14 10.27 -19.80 -34.87
C GLN A 14 9.65 -18.47 -34.43
N ILE A 15 8.81 -17.86 -35.27
CA ILE A 15 8.06 -16.64 -34.93
C ILE A 15 7.08 -16.92 -33.79
N ILE A 16 6.35 -18.05 -33.80
CA ILE A 16 5.45 -18.41 -32.70
C ILE A 16 6.25 -18.60 -31.39
N THR A 17 7.40 -19.25 -31.45
CA THR A 17 8.28 -19.47 -30.29
C THR A 17 8.85 -18.16 -29.77
N GLU A 18 9.26 -17.26 -30.67
CA GLU A 18 9.74 -15.92 -30.33
C GLU A 18 8.62 -15.06 -29.76
N MET A 19 7.42 -15.11 -30.33
CA MET A 19 6.23 -14.41 -29.84
C MET A 19 5.82 -14.93 -28.45
N ILE A 20 5.81 -16.25 -28.23
CA ILE A 20 5.56 -16.86 -26.92
C ILE A 20 6.68 -16.50 -25.92
N GLY A 21 7.94 -16.51 -26.36
CA GLY A 21 9.10 -16.15 -25.55
C GLY A 21 9.11 -14.68 -25.12
N LYS A 22 8.78 -13.78 -26.05
CA LYS A 22 8.69 -12.32 -25.84
C LYS A 22 7.51 -11.92 -24.97
N VAL A 23 6.38 -12.63 -25.08
CA VAL A 23 5.25 -12.49 -24.15
C VAL A 23 5.62 -12.97 -22.74
N LYS A 24 6.44 -14.01 -22.61
CA LYS A 24 6.87 -14.55 -21.31
C LYS A 24 7.95 -13.70 -20.62
N SER A 25 8.79 -12.99 -21.37
CA SER A 25 9.90 -12.17 -20.85
C SER A 25 9.50 -10.73 -20.46
N HIS A 26 8.28 -10.28 -20.80
CA HIS A 26 7.85 -8.90 -20.60
C HIS A 26 7.47 -8.51 -19.14
N PHE A 27 7.76 -9.35 -18.14
CA PHE A 27 7.54 -9.04 -16.72
C PHE A 27 8.71 -8.24 -16.13
N HIS A 28 8.90 -7.01 -16.60
CA HIS A 28 10.03 -6.16 -16.24
C HIS A 28 9.74 -5.27 -15.02
N GLU A 29 9.52 -5.88 -13.85
CA GLU A 29 9.40 -5.12 -12.61
C GLU A 29 10.20 -5.68 -11.43
N SER A 30 10.91 -4.76 -10.77
CA SER A 30 11.90 -5.06 -9.74
C SER A 30 11.32 -5.28 -8.34
N GLY A 31 10.00 -5.07 -8.13
CA GLY A 31 9.36 -5.13 -6.81
C GLY A 31 9.83 -4.05 -5.81
N SER A 32 10.68 -3.11 -6.23
CA SER A 32 11.40 -2.19 -5.35
C SER A 32 10.46 -1.25 -4.57
N GLY A 33 9.39 -0.77 -5.19
CA GLY A 33 8.39 0.07 -4.51
C GLY A 33 7.64 -0.67 -3.40
N ALA A 34 7.23 -1.92 -3.65
CA ALA A 34 6.53 -2.73 -2.65
C ALA A 34 7.44 -3.10 -1.45
N ILE A 35 8.73 -3.34 -1.70
CA ILE A 35 9.71 -3.56 -0.63
C ILE A 35 9.87 -2.30 0.23
N LEU A 36 10.03 -1.14 -0.40
CA LEU A 36 10.24 0.14 0.29
C LEU A 36 9.05 0.50 1.17
N TRP A 37 7.83 0.49 0.61
CA TRP A 37 6.64 0.82 1.39
C TRP A 37 6.30 -0.26 2.41
N GLY A 38 6.49 -1.53 2.07
CA GLY A 38 6.25 -2.65 2.98
C GLY A 38 7.18 -2.63 4.19
N SER A 39 8.45 -2.27 4.02
CA SER A 39 9.40 -2.19 5.13
C SER A 39 9.19 -0.95 5.98
N VAL A 40 9.03 0.23 5.37
CA VAL A 40 8.85 1.49 6.11
C VAL A 40 7.56 1.48 6.91
N ILE A 41 6.42 1.18 6.27
CA ILE A 41 5.13 1.17 6.98
C ILE A 41 5.07 0.03 7.98
N GLY A 42 5.58 -1.16 7.63
CA GLY A 42 5.65 -2.29 8.56
C GLY A 42 6.47 -1.96 9.81
N PHE A 43 7.61 -1.29 9.65
CA PHE A 43 8.43 -0.82 10.78
C PHE A 43 7.72 0.26 11.61
N CYS A 44 7.09 1.25 10.96
CA CYS A 44 6.35 2.30 11.66
C CYS A 44 5.21 1.74 12.50
N SER A 45 4.41 0.83 11.92
CA SER A 45 3.29 0.18 12.62
C SER A 45 3.80 -0.69 13.77
N LEU A 46 4.86 -1.47 13.58
CA LEU A 46 5.43 -2.29 14.64
C LEU A 46 5.98 -1.45 15.80
N MET A 47 6.71 -0.37 15.50
CA MET A 47 7.22 0.53 16.53
C MET A 47 6.10 1.27 17.27
N SER A 48 5.05 1.67 16.57
CA SER A 48 3.87 2.29 17.21
C SER A 48 3.17 1.31 18.16
N PHE A 49 3.07 0.03 17.79
CA PHE A 49 2.57 -1.02 18.70
C PHE A 49 3.45 -1.15 19.94
N LEU A 50 4.77 -1.21 19.78
CA LEU A 50 5.71 -1.34 20.92
C LEU A 50 5.61 -0.15 21.88
N GLN A 51 5.55 1.08 21.36
CA GLN A 51 5.38 2.29 22.18
C GLN A 51 4.10 2.23 23.02
N LEU A 52 2.98 1.82 22.40
CA LEU A 52 1.69 1.74 23.08
C LEU A 52 1.61 0.59 24.07
N TYR A 53 2.23 -0.55 23.77
CA TYR A 53 2.20 -1.73 24.62
C TYR A 53 3.11 -1.62 25.85
N PHE A 54 4.31 -1.07 25.67
CA PHE A 54 5.30 -0.92 26.74
C PHE A 54 5.30 0.48 27.39
N HIS A 55 4.39 1.37 26.95
CA HIS A 55 4.22 2.72 27.48
C HIS A 55 5.51 3.57 27.50
N PHE A 56 6.37 3.44 26.48
CA PHE A 56 7.58 4.27 26.33
C PHE A 56 7.45 5.24 25.15
N SER A 57 8.16 6.37 25.23
CA SER A 57 8.23 7.37 24.16
C SER A 57 9.64 7.49 23.62
N ILE A 58 9.80 7.44 22.29
CA ILE A 58 11.10 7.55 21.61
C ILE A 58 11.53 9.03 21.46
N GLY A 59 10.66 9.98 21.82
CA GLY A 59 10.93 11.42 21.78
C GLY A 59 10.68 12.09 20.42
N PHE A 60 10.26 11.34 19.41
CA PHE A 60 9.80 11.86 18.11
C PHE A 60 8.69 10.99 17.52
N ASP A 61 7.96 11.53 16.54
CA ASP A 61 6.91 10.80 15.83
C ASP A 61 7.52 9.87 14.77
N ILE A 62 7.33 8.57 14.94
CA ILE A 62 7.82 7.51 14.05
C ILE A 62 7.27 7.71 12.63
N TRP A 63 6.07 8.25 12.47
CA TRP A 63 5.41 8.40 11.18
C TRP A 63 6.09 9.40 10.24
N ILE A 64 7.01 10.24 10.74
CA ILE A 64 7.89 11.09 9.92
C ILE A 64 8.73 10.25 8.94
N LEU A 65 9.08 9.00 9.30
CA LEU A 65 9.80 8.09 8.40
C LEU A 65 9.02 7.80 7.11
N SER A 66 7.70 7.75 7.18
CA SER A 66 6.85 7.55 5.99
C SER A 66 6.92 8.73 5.02
N LEU A 67 7.07 9.95 5.53
CA LEU A 67 7.28 11.15 4.72
C LEU A 67 8.66 11.15 4.07
N VAL A 68 9.70 10.77 4.82
CA VAL A 68 11.06 10.64 4.30
C VAL A 68 11.13 9.62 3.17
N ALA A 69 10.36 8.53 3.25
CA ALA A 69 10.29 7.49 2.21
C ALA A 69 9.73 7.97 0.86
N ILE A 70 9.02 9.11 0.82
CA ILE A 70 8.55 9.72 -0.43
C ILE A 70 9.73 10.22 -1.28
N ILE A 71 10.79 10.73 -0.65
CA ILE A 71 11.97 11.29 -1.35
C ILE A 71 12.62 10.26 -2.30
N PRO A 72 13.07 9.07 -1.82
CA PRO A 72 13.65 8.07 -2.71
C PRO A 72 12.63 7.54 -3.74
N GLN A 73 11.34 7.45 -3.37
CA GLN A 73 10.30 7.01 -4.29
C GLN A 73 10.14 7.98 -5.48
N LEU A 74 10.09 9.29 -5.23
CA LEU A 74 10.02 10.31 -6.28
C LEU A 74 11.27 10.28 -7.18
N PHE A 75 12.46 10.09 -6.59
CA PHE A 75 13.70 9.99 -7.35
C PHE A 75 13.69 8.79 -8.32
N ILE A 76 13.24 7.61 -7.86
CA ILE A 76 13.12 6.41 -8.69
C ILE A 76 12.15 6.64 -9.84
N VAL A 77 10.97 7.21 -9.56
CA VAL A 77 9.94 7.49 -10.58
C VAL A 77 10.46 8.47 -11.63
N TRP A 78 11.11 9.56 -11.21
CA TRP A 78 11.69 10.53 -12.14
C TRP A 78 12.75 9.87 -13.03
N ASN A 79 13.70 9.13 -12.45
CA ASN A 79 14.74 8.47 -13.22
C ASN A 79 14.17 7.47 -14.23
N ASN A 80 13.14 6.72 -13.85
CA ASN A 80 12.49 5.75 -14.74
C ASN A 80 11.71 6.42 -15.89
N ARG A 81 11.05 7.56 -15.62
CA ARG A 81 10.33 8.33 -16.66
C ARG A 81 11.27 8.85 -17.76
N ARG A 82 12.51 9.21 -17.42
CA ARG A 82 13.51 9.66 -18.41
C ARG A 82 14.04 8.54 -19.30
N LYS A 83 13.93 7.28 -18.88
CA LYS A 83 14.52 6.12 -19.57
C LYS A 83 13.51 5.27 -20.35
N ARG A 84 12.21 5.40 -20.10
CA ARG A 84 11.16 4.60 -20.75
C ARG A 84 10.47 5.42 -21.83
N THR A 85 10.49 4.91 -23.07
CA THR A 85 9.91 5.57 -24.25
C THR A 85 8.48 5.12 -24.57
N ILE A 86 7.99 4.02 -24.01
CA ILE A 86 6.62 3.50 -24.23
C ILE A 86 6.10 2.86 -22.93
N GLU A 87 4.99 3.36 -22.37
CA GLU A 87 4.27 2.71 -21.27
C GLU A 87 3.40 1.57 -21.82
N THR A 88 3.48 0.39 -21.23
CA THR A 88 2.56 -0.70 -21.59
C THR A 88 1.18 -0.49 -20.96
N TYR A 89 0.12 -1.08 -21.55
CA TYR A 89 -1.24 -1.00 -20.98
C TYR A 89 -1.32 -1.45 -19.52
N SER A 90 -0.56 -2.48 -19.15
CA SER A 90 -0.51 -2.99 -17.77
C SER A 90 0.18 -2.02 -16.81
N GLU A 91 1.18 -1.28 -17.27
CA GLU A 91 1.85 -0.24 -16.49
C GLU A 91 0.95 0.99 -16.33
N ALA A 92 0.26 1.42 -17.38
CA ALA A 92 -0.70 2.51 -17.31
C ALA A 92 -1.83 2.20 -16.30
N ALA A 93 -2.38 0.98 -16.34
CA ALA A 93 -3.37 0.52 -15.36
C ALA A 93 -2.81 0.51 -13.93
N MET A 94 -1.56 0.05 -13.75
CA MET A 94 -0.90 0.07 -12.44
C MET A 94 -0.72 1.49 -11.91
N ASN A 95 -0.22 2.39 -12.75
CA ASN A 95 0.00 3.79 -12.41
C ASN A 95 -1.32 4.47 -12.01
N ALA A 96 -2.42 4.17 -12.70
CA ALA A 96 -3.75 4.65 -12.33
C ALA A 96 -4.16 4.15 -10.94
N VAL A 97 -4.06 2.84 -10.67
CA VAL A 97 -4.40 2.24 -9.36
C VAL A 97 -3.63 2.92 -8.22
N TRP A 98 -2.31 3.07 -8.35
CA TRP A 98 -1.48 3.67 -7.31
C TRP A 98 -1.70 5.18 -7.15
N SER A 99 -1.97 5.90 -8.24
CA SER A 99 -2.28 7.33 -8.18
C SER A 99 -3.62 7.57 -7.49
N THR A 100 -4.65 6.78 -7.84
CA THR A 100 -5.95 6.81 -7.15
C THR A 100 -5.80 6.47 -5.67
N PHE A 101 -5.03 5.43 -5.34
CA PHE A 101 -4.74 5.06 -3.96
C PHE A 101 -4.09 6.22 -3.18
N ALA A 102 -3.10 6.91 -3.76
CA ALA A 102 -2.44 8.04 -3.11
C ALA A 102 -3.40 9.22 -2.85
N ILE A 103 -4.27 9.54 -3.82
CA ILE A 103 -5.28 10.60 -3.68
C ILE A 103 -6.27 10.26 -2.56
N VAL A 104 -6.77 9.01 -2.54
CA VAL A 104 -7.71 8.53 -1.52
C VAL A 104 -7.05 8.50 -0.14
N LEU A 105 -5.79 8.06 -0.05
CA LEU A 105 -5.04 8.04 1.20
C LEU A 105 -4.82 9.46 1.75
N PHE A 106 -4.47 10.41 0.90
CA PHE A 106 -4.36 11.82 1.27
C PHE A 106 -5.70 12.38 1.77
N GLY A 107 -6.79 12.08 1.08
CA GLY A 107 -8.15 12.43 1.52
C GLY A 107 -8.50 11.86 2.89
N LEU A 108 -8.16 10.59 3.17
CA LEU A 108 -8.37 9.98 4.49
C LEU A 108 -7.55 10.70 5.57
N ILE A 109 -6.27 10.97 5.31
CA ILE A 109 -5.40 11.65 6.28
C ILE A 109 -5.96 13.04 6.59
N LEU A 110 -6.35 13.81 5.56
CA LEU A 110 -7.01 15.10 5.76
C LEU A 110 -8.30 14.97 6.57
N TYR A 111 -9.15 14.01 6.23
CA TYR A 111 -10.39 13.76 6.95
C TYR A 111 -10.12 13.50 8.44
N LEU A 112 -9.21 12.56 8.76
CA LEU A 112 -8.90 12.19 10.15
C LEU A 112 -8.30 13.35 10.96
N ASN A 113 -7.51 14.23 10.33
CA ASN A 113 -6.91 15.38 11.01
C ASN A 113 -7.90 16.55 11.21
N LEU A 114 -8.88 16.72 10.32
CA LEU A 114 -9.80 17.87 10.35
C LEU A 114 -11.12 17.57 11.06
N ILE A 115 -11.67 16.36 10.89
CA ILE A 115 -13.06 16.06 11.28
C ILE A 115 -13.30 16.28 12.77
N GLY A 116 -12.38 15.90 13.65
CA GLY A 116 -12.57 16.07 15.09
C GLY A 116 -12.73 17.53 15.50
N ASN A 117 -11.88 18.41 14.96
CA ASN A 117 -11.93 19.84 15.24
C ASN A 117 -13.18 20.50 14.64
N ILE A 118 -13.52 20.16 13.40
CA ILE A 118 -14.71 20.68 12.72
C ILE A 118 -15.98 20.24 13.46
N SER A 119 -16.08 18.95 13.83
CA SER A 119 -17.22 18.43 14.59
C SER A 119 -17.35 19.11 15.95
N LYS A 120 -16.24 19.37 16.67
CA LYS A 120 -16.29 20.14 17.91
C LYS A 120 -16.87 21.54 17.68
N GLN A 121 -16.41 22.26 16.65
CA GLN A 121 -16.90 23.61 16.34
C GLN A 121 -18.37 23.63 15.94
N LEU A 122 -18.83 22.67 15.13
CA LEU A 122 -20.22 22.56 14.73
C LEU A 122 -21.15 22.32 15.93
N MET A 123 -20.77 21.43 16.84
CA MET A 123 -21.56 21.16 18.06
C MET A 123 -21.64 22.39 18.97
N LEU A 124 -20.53 23.12 19.14
CA LEU A 124 -20.52 24.36 19.92
C LEU A 124 -21.47 25.43 19.35
N ASN A 125 -21.55 25.54 18.02
CA ASN A 125 -22.48 26.47 17.37
C ASN A 125 -23.95 26.10 17.62
N GLU A 126 -24.23 24.81 17.81
CA GLU A 126 -25.56 24.29 18.19
C GLU A 126 -25.77 24.24 19.72
N GLN A 127 -24.88 24.86 20.52
CA GLN A 127 -24.91 24.83 21.99
C GLN A 127 -24.79 23.42 22.60
N GLN A 128 -24.20 22.48 21.87
CA GLN A 128 -23.97 21.11 22.31
C GLN A 128 -22.49 20.87 22.64
N LEU A 129 -22.24 20.12 23.72
CA LEU A 129 -20.90 19.76 24.19
C LEU A 129 -20.82 18.25 24.39
N LEU A 130 -19.77 17.62 23.84
CA LEU A 130 -19.45 16.23 24.14
C LEU A 130 -18.57 16.17 25.38
N LEU A 131 -19.11 15.56 26.43
CA LEU A 131 -18.41 15.33 27.69
C LEU A 131 -18.25 13.82 27.90
N MET A 132 -17.02 13.41 28.23
CA MET A 132 -16.75 12.07 28.72
C MET A 132 -16.86 12.09 30.24
N LYS A 133 -17.74 11.25 30.78
CA LYS A 133 -17.90 11.06 32.23
C LYS A 133 -17.04 9.90 32.67
N ASN A 134 -16.13 10.14 33.63
CA ASN A 134 -15.44 9.05 34.29
C ASN A 134 -16.42 8.32 35.22
N THR A 135 -16.64 7.03 34.99
CA THR A 135 -17.60 6.21 35.75
C THR A 135 -17.21 6.05 37.22
N GLN A 136 -15.93 6.23 37.58
CA GLN A 136 -15.42 6.04 38.93
C GLN A 136 -15.33 7.34 39.73
N THR A 137 -14.85 8.42 39.12
CA THR A 137 -14.67 9.72 39.81
C THR A 137 -15.84 10.68 39.62
N GLY A 138 -16.71 10.41 38.64
CA GLY A 138 -17.83 11.30 38.28
C GLY A 138 -17.41 12.58 37.56
N GLU A 139 -16.11 12.80 37.36
CA GLU A 139 -15.57 13.95 36.64
C GLU A 139 -16.05 13.97 35.18
N LEU A 140 -16.39 15.17 34.71
CA LEU A 140 -16.78 15.44 33.33
C LEU A 140 -15.62 16.14 32.63
N LYS A 141 -15.14 15.55 31.53
CA LYS A 141 -14.08 16.14 30.71
C LYS A 141 -14.58 16.37 29.29
N GLU A 142 -14.33 17.55 28.75
CA GLU A 142 -14.58 17.83 27.33
C GLU A 142 -13.75 16.92 26.43
N ILE A 143 -14.39 16.35 25.42
CA ILE A 143 -13.71 15.53 24.42
C ILE A 143 -13.91 16.07 23.02
N VAL A 144 -12.87 15.95 22.21
CA VAL A 144 -12.98 16.12 20.76
C VAL A 144 -13.50 14.80 20.22
N PRO A 145 -14.60 14.78 19.44
CA PRO A 145 -15.06 13.56 18.81
C PRO A 145 -13.95 12.98 17.92
N PHE A 146 -13.72 11.68 18.06
CA PHE A 146 -12.69 10.95 17.32
C PHE A 146 -13.30 9.72 16.67
N VAL A 147 -12.71 9.28 15.56
CA VAL A 147 -13.11 8.04 14.91
C VAL A 147 -12.56 6.88 15.73
N LEU A 148 -13.43 6.01 16.22
CA LEU A 148 -13.02 4.80 16.93
C LEU A 148 -12.23 3.91 15.95
N SER A 149 -11.01 3.51 16.34
CA SER A 149 -10.09 2.73 15.49
C SER A 149 -9.77 3.39 14.13
N SER A 150 -9.32 4.65 14.15
CA SER A 150 -8.84 5.35 12.93
C SER A 150 -7.83 4.53 12.09
N ASN A 151 -7.07 3.64 12.74
CA ASN A 151 -6.07 2.81 12.09
C ASN A 151 -6.66 1.70 11.20
N SER A 152 -7.84 1.19 11.53
CA SER A 152 -8.54 0.17 10.73
C SER A 152 -8.85 0.67 9.31
N LEU A 153 -9.14 1.96 9.15
CA LEU A 153 -9.43 2.56 7.84
C LEU A 153 -8.23 2.47 6.88
N PHE A 154 -7.00 2.53 7.41
CA PHE A 154 -5.81 2.33 6.58
C PHE A 154 -5.71 0.89 6.08
N LEU A 155 -6.03 -0.12 6.89
CA LEU A 155 -6.07 -1.53 6.45
C LEU A 155 -7.05 -1.73 5.28
N LEU A 156 -8.23 -1.13 5.38
CA LEU A 156 -9.23 -1.19 4.31
C LEU A 156 -8.72 -0.55 3.01
N ILE A 157 -8.16 0.66 3.11
CA ILE A 157 -7.64 1.38 1.94
C ILE A 157 -6.42 0.67 1.35
N TYR A 158 -5.56 0.06 2.16
CA TYR A 158 -4.37 -0.69 1.71
C TYR A 158 -4.74 -2.01 1.00
N ALA A 159 -5.89 -2.61 1.33
CA ALA A 159 -6.35 -3.83 0.66
C ALA A 159 -6.65 -3.58 -0.83
N PHE A 160 -7.18 -2.41 -1.18
CA PHE A 160 -7.57 -2.07 -2.56
C PHE A 160 -6.42 -2.13 -3.57
N PRO A 161 -5.33 -1.34 -3.47
CA PRO A 161 -4.25 -1.39 -4.45
C PRO A 161 -3.55 -2.75 -4.45
N THR A 162 -3.54 -3.44 -3.31
CA THR A 162 -2.92 -4.77 -3.19
C THR A 162 -3.69 -5.81 -4.00
N LEU A 163 -5.02 -5.87 -3.83
CA LEU A 163 -5.90 -6.76 -4.59
C LEU A 163 -5.91 -6.39 -6.07
N ALA A 164 -6.05 -5.10 -6.40
CA ALA A 164 -6.01 -4.62 -7.78
C ALA A 164 -4.69 -5.02 -8.46
N THR A 165 -3.55 -4.85 -7.78
CA THR A 165 -2.25 -5.29 -8.28
C THR A 165 -2.20 -6.80 -8.47
N GLY A 166 -2.71 -7.56 -7.50
CA GLY A 166 -2.82 -9.02 -7.58
C GLY A 166 -3.64 -9.50 -8.78
N PHE A 167 -4.79 -8.87 -9.05
CA PHE A 167 -5.67 -9.25 -10.17
C PHE A 167 -5.11 -8.84 -11.53
N ILE A 168 -4.65 -7.59 -11.67
CA ILE A 168 -4.07 -7.09 -12.94
C ILE A 168 -2.87 -7.94 -13.33
N ARG A 169 -2.03 -8.32 -12.36
CA ARG A 169 -0.79 -9.08 -12.61
C ARG A 169 -0.92 -10.57 -12.47
N LYS A 170 -2.11 -11.07 -12.11
CA LYS A 170 -2.34 -12.48 -11.75
C LYS A 170 -1.31 -13.01 -10.72
N PHE A 171 -0.89 -12.15 -9.80
CA PHE A 171 0.16 -12.45 -8.82
C PHE A 171 -0.46 -12.90 -7.50
N LYS A 172 -0.58 -14.22 -7.33
CA LYS A 172 -1.24 -14.86 -6.17
C LYS A 172 -0.77 -14.34 -4.80
N PRO A 173 0.53 -14.09 -4.54
CA PRO A 173 0.97 -13.57 -3.25
C PRO A 173 0.32 -12.23 -2.86
N MET A 174 0.13 -11.32 -3.82
CA MET A 174 -0.56 -10.04 -3.54
C MET A 174 -2.07 -10.23 -3.36
N ILE A 175 -2.70 -11.17 -4.05
CA ILE A 175 -4.12 -11.49 -3.82
C ILE A 175 -4.31 -12.01 -2.39
N LEU A 176 -3.48 -12.97 -1.97
CA LEU A 176 -3.52 -13.53 -0.62
C LEU A 176 -3.25 -12.45 0.45
N GLY A 177 -2.26 -11.58 0.21
CA GLY A 177 -1.97 -10.45 1.08
C GLY A 177 -3.14 -9.47 1.20
N GLY A 178 -3.78 -9.11 0.09
CA GLY A 178 -4.96 -8.24 0.11
C GLY A 178 -6.16 -8.85 0.83
N ILE A 179 -6.40 -10.15 0.68
CA ILE A 179 -7.45 -10.87 1.44
C ILE A 179 -7.11 -10.87 2.93
N LEU A 180 -5.86 -11.16 3.30
CA LEU A 180 -5.42 -11.10 4.69
C LEU A 180 -5.58 -9.68 5.27
N CYS A 181 -5.24 -8.64 4.51
CA CYS A 181 -5.42 -7.24 4.91
C CYS A 181 -6.89 -6.94 5.23
N MET A 182 -7.82 -7.49 4.43
CA MET A 182 -9.26 -7.37 4.68
C MET A 182 -9.70 -8.13 5.93
N LEU A 183 -9.15 -9.32 6.19
CA LEU A 183 -9.43 -10.08 7.41
C LEU A 183 -8.89 -9.35 8.65
N CYS A 184 -7.68 -8.78 8.57
CA CYS A 184 -7.10 -7.94 9.61
C CYS A 184 -7.94 -6.69 9.86
N PHE A 185 -8.51 -6.06 8.81
CA PHE A 185 -9.43 -4.95 8.96
C PHE A 185 -10.66 -5.36 9.79
N VAL A 186 -11.33 -6.46 9.42
CA VAL A 186 -12.51 -6.94 10.16
C VAL A 186 -12.14 -7.26 11.61
N ALA A 187 -10.99 -7.88 11.86
CA ALA A 187 -10.52 -8.14 13.22
C ALA A 187 -10.25 -6.85 14.01
N SER A 188 -9.67 -5.82 13.38
CA SER A 188 -9.34 -4.55 14.04
C SER A 188 -10.57 -3.80 14.56
N LEU A 189 -11.75 -3.98 13.95
CA LEU A 189 -13.00 -3.36 14.42
C LEU A 189 -13.40 -3.79 15.84
N PHE A 190 -12.91 -4.94 16.31
CA PHE A 190 -13.21 -5.49 17.62
C PHE A 190 -12.07 -5.36 18.63
N LEU A 191 -10.96 -4.75 18.22
CA LEU A 191 -9.73 -4.68 19.00
C LEU A 191 -9.43 -3.24 19.45
N ASN A 192 -8.60 -3.13 20.49
CA ASN A 192 -8.11 -1.85 20.97
C ASN A 192 -7.07 -1.27 20.00
N THR A 193 -6.93 0.06 20.00
CA THR A 193 -6.01 0.81 19.14
C THR A 193 -4.56 0.32 19.16
N THR A 194 -4.10 -0.23 20.28
CA THR A 194 -2.78 -0.87 20.38
C THR A 194 -2.65 -2.03 19.39
N PHE A 195 -3.60 -2.96 19.39
CA PHE A 195 -3.56 -4.14 18.52
C PHE A 195 -3.82 -3.81 17.05
N ASP A 196 -4.45 -2.68 16.75
CA ASP A 196 -4.63 -2.21 15.36
C ASP A 196 -3.27 -1.99 14.68
N PHE A 197 -2.30 -1.40 15.37
CA PHE A 197 -0.95 -1.21 14.84
C PHE A 197 -0.22 -2.54 14.61
N LEU A 198 -0.46 -3.54 15.46
CA LEU A 198 0.10 -4.89 15.27
C LEU A 198 -0.49 -5.56 14.03
N LEU A 199 -1.82 -5.52 13.87
CA LEU A 199 -2.50 -6.05 12.70
C LEU A 199 -2.08 -5.33 11.42
N GLN A 200 -1.90 -4.01 11.47
CA GLN A 200 -1.37 -3.23 10.36
C GLN A 200 0.05 -3.66 9.97
N ALA A 201 0.95 -3.87 10.92
CA ALA A 201 2.30 -4.33 10.65
C ALA A 201 2.28 -5.70 9.93
N ILE A 202 1.50 -6.65 10.45
CA ILE A 202 1.35 -7.99 9.84
C ILE A 202 0.78 -7.89 8.42
N ALA A 203 -0.31 -7.14 8.26
CA ALA A 203 -0.99 -6.99 6.99
C ALA A 203 -0.07 -6.38 5.92
N VAL A 204 0.69 -5.33 6.25
CA VAL A 204 1.61 -4.66 5.32
C VAL A 204 2.80 -5.55 4.95
N ILE A 205 3.37 -6.28 5.91
CA ILE A 205 4.47 -7.20 5.65
C ILE A 205 4.01 -8.29 4.67
N VAL A 206 2.85 -8.90 4.89
CA VAL A 206 2.33 -9.96 4.01
C VAL A 206 1.85 -9.41 2.67
N SER A 207 1.29 -8.21 2.64
CA SER A 207 0.72 -7.60 1.43
C SER A 207 1.77 -7.03 0.48
N TRP A 208 2.81 -6.38 1.02
CA TRP A 208 3.77 -5.60 0.22
C TRP A 208 5.21 -6.09 0.37
N LEU A 209 5.68 -6.36 1.59
CA LEU A 209 7.08 -6.73 1.81
C LEU A 209 7.41 -8.12 1.23
N ILE A 210 6.66 -9.15 1.63
CA ILE A 210 6.88 -10.53 1.14
C ILE A 210 6.71 -10.61 -0.38
N PRO A 211 5.62 -10.09 -0.99
CA PRO A 211 5.44 -10.16 -2.44
C PRO A 211 6.50 -9.32 -3.19
N GLY A 212 6.93 -8.19 -2.60
CA GLY A 212 8.01 -7.37 -3.12
C GLY A 212 9.36 -8.10 -3.18
N LEU A 213 9.72 -8.81 -2.12
CA LEU A 213 10.95 -9.64 -2.08
C LEU A 213 10.90 -10.78 -3.10
N ILE A 214 9.73 -11.42 -3.27
CA ILE A 214 9.53 -12.45 -4.29
C ILE A 214 9.73 -11.88 -5.71
N LEU A 215 9.15 -10.71 -6.00
CA LEU A 215 9.31 -10.03 -7.28
C LEU A 215 10.78 -9.67 -7.54
N ARG A 216 11.48 -9.13 -6.53
CA ARG A 216 12.91 -8.79 -6.64
C ARG A 216 13.76 -10.01 -6.94
N ASN A 217 13.51 -11.13 -6.28
CA ASN A 217 14.24 -12.37 -6.54
C ASN A 217 14.01 -12.91 -7.95
N ARG A 218 12.78 -12.79 -8.49
CA ARG A 218 12.48 -13.17 -9.88
C ARG A 218 13.19 -12.27 -10.88
N TYR A 219 13.19 -10.96 -10.62
CA TYR A 219 13.87 -9.97 -11.45
C TYR A 219 15.38 -10.23 -11.52
N VAL A 220 16.03 -10.46 -10.38
CA VAL A 220 17.48 -10.75 -10.33
C VAL A 220 17.83 -12.06 -11.05
N LYS A 221 17.02 -13.11 -10.89
CA LYS A 221 17.22 -14.38 -11.63
C LYS A 221 17.07 -14.23 -13.13
N GLN A 222 16.12 -13.42 -13.60
CA GLN A 222 15.95 -13.14 -15.03
C GLN A 222 17.11 -12.35 -15.61
N GLN A 223 17.69 -11.41 -14.84
CA GLN A 223 18.89 -10.70 -15.28
C GLN A 223 20.10 -11.63 -15.37
N MET A 224 20.30 -12.53 -14.40
CA MET A 224 21.42 -13.47 -14.42
C MET A 224 21.29 -14.57 -15.49
N GLY A 225 20.08 -14.93 -15.91
CA GLY A 225 19.87 -15.91 -16.98
C GLY A 225 19.87 -15.32 -18.40
N ASN A 226 19.91 -13.99 -18.53
CA ASN A 226 20.07 -13.26 -19.79
C ASN A 226 21.51 -12.76 -20.03
N VAL A 227 22.46 -13.20 -19.19
CA VAL A 227 23.92 -13.04 -19.34
C VAL A 227 24.50 -14.42 -19.62
#